data_AF-W7CIK8-F1
#
_entry.id   AF-W7CIK8-F1
#
_cell.length_a   1.000
_cell.length_b   1.000
_cell.length_c   1.000
_cell.angle_alpha   90.00
_cell.angle_beta   90.00
_cell.angle_gamma   90.00
#
_symmetry.space_group_name_H-M   'P 1'
#
loop_
_entity.id
_entity.type
_entity.pdbx_description
1 polymer ?
#
loop_
_entity_poly.entity_id
_entity_poly.type
_entity_poly.pdbx_seq_one_letter_code
_entity_poly.pdbx_strand_id
1 'polypeptide(L)' 'MYNMVRILMGTILEIGAGERPLASITTIFETKVRQQAGITVPAHALCLEEVYYD' A
#
# COMPACT_ATOMS: atom_id res chain seq x y z
N MET A 1 8.91 -4.39 -9.61
CA MET A 1 8.40 -3.51 -8.54
C MET A 1 7.78 -2.30 -9.21
N TYR A 2 6.45 -2.16 -9.15
CA TYR A 2 5.69 -1.04 -9.73
C TYR A 2 4.49 -0.76 -8.81
N ASN A 3 4.05 0.49 -8.70
CA ASN A 3 2.89 0.93 -7.90
C ASN A 3 2.95 0.57 -6.40
N MET A 4 4.13 0.31 -5.82
CA MET A 4 4.25 -0.16 -4.43
C MET A 4 3.58 0.80 -3.45
N VAL A 5 3.95 2.09 -3.48
CA VAL A 5 3.38 3.12 -2.59
C VAL A 5 1.86 3.18 -2.73
N ARG A 6 1.35 3.16 -3.97
CA ARG A 6 -0.09 3.23 -4.25
C ARG A 6 -0.88 2.02 -3.75
N ILE A 7 -0.27 0.83 -3.75
CA ILE A 7 -0.90 -0.39 -3.23
C ILE A 7 -0.88 -0.43 -1.70
N LEU A 8 0.23 0.02 -1.11
CA LEU A 8 0.31 0.18 0.34
C LEU A 8 -0.76 1.16 0.83
N MET A 9 -0.91 2.30 0.15
CA MET A 9 -1.96 3.26 0.47
C MET A 9 -3.37 2.68 0.34
N GLY A 10 -3.66 1.88 -0.69
CA GLY A 10 -4.96 1.21 -0.81
C GLY A 10 -5.23 0.27 0.36
N THR A 11 -4.22 -0.49 0.79
CA THR A 11 -4.31 -1.38 1.96
C THR A 11 -4.61 -0.59 3.24
N ILE A 12 -3.93 0.54 3.43
CA ILE A 12 -4.11 1.40 4.61
C ILE A 12 -5.50 2.05 4.62
N LEU A 13 -6.01 2.48 3.47
CA LEU A 13 -7.35 3.06 3.35
C LEU A 13 -8.44 2.05 3.71
N GLU A 14 -8.36 0.81 3.20
CA GLU A 14 -9.29 -0.27 3.54
C GLU A 14 -9.29 -0.57 5.05
N ILE A 15 -8.13 -0.53 5.70
CA ILE A 15 -8.00 -0.70 7.16
C ILE A 15 -8.63 0.48 7.91
N GLY A 16 -8.33 1.71 7.48
CA GLY A 16 -8.90 2.92 8.08
C GLY A 16 -10.43 3.01 7.93
N ALA A 17 -10.98 2.43 6.86
CA ALA A 17 -12.42 2.29 6.63
C ALA A 17 -13.07 1.14 7.41
N GLY A 18 -12.28 0.27 8.05
CA GLY A 18 -12.77 -0.91 8.78
C GLY A 18 -13.13 -2.10 7.88
N GLU A 19 -12.82 -2.04 6.59
CA GLU A 19 -13.11 -3.09 5.61
C GLU A 19 -12.09 -4.24 5.66
N ARG A 20 -10.94 -4.00 6.29
CA ARG A 20 -9.84 -4.96 6.40
C ARG A 20 -9.20 -4.91 7.79
N PRO A 21 -8.83 -6.06 8.40
CA PRO A 21 -8.17 -6.06 9.70
C PRO A 21 -6.71 -5.59 9.61
N LEU A 22 -6.22 -4.97 10.68
CA LEU A 22 -4.82 -4.51 10.79
C LEU A 22 -3.81 -5.65 10.56
N ALA A 23 -4.15 -6.88 11.00
CA ALA A 23 -3.32 -8.07 10.83
C ALA A 23 -3.02 -8.42 9.37
N SER A 24 -3.82 -7.94 8.41
CA SER A 24 -3.58 -8.15 6.98
C SER A 24 -2.23 -7.59 6.52
N ILE A 25 -1.72 -6.52 7.13
CA ILE A 25 -0.40 -5.98 6.78
C ILE A 25 0.68 -7.04 7.00
N THR A 26 0.69 -7.68 8.16
CA THR A 26 1.64 -8.75 8.49
C THR A 26 1.56 -9.90 7.49
N THR A 27 0.34 -10.38 7.21
CA THR A 27 0.12 -11.47 6.25
C THR A 27 0.65 -11.14 4.86
N ILE A 28 0.43 -9.92 4.35
CA ILE A 28 0.91 -9.50 3.02
C ILE A 28 2.44 -9.57 2.93
N PHE A 29 3.15 -9.14 3.97
CA PHE A 29 4.62 -9.16 3.99
C PHE A 29 5.19 -10.56 4.18
N GLU A 30 4.52 -11.42 4.95
CA GLU A 30 4.91 -12.82 5.14
C GLU A 30 4.75 -13.65 3.86
N THR A 31 3.59 -13.54 3.21
CA THR A 31 3.27 -14.33 2.01
C THR A 31 3.94 -13.78 0.76
N LYS A 32 4.23 -12.46 0.74
CA LYS A 32 4.74 -11.73 -0.43
C LYS A 32 3.83 -11.83 -1.66
N VAL A 33 2.55 -12.14 -1.46
CA VAL A 33 1.56 -12.27 -2.54
C VAL A 33 0.86 -10.94 -2.73
N ARG A 34 1.19 -10.25 -3.84
CA ARG A 34 0.67 -8.92 -4.16
C ARG A 34 -0.85 -8.84 -4.22
N GLN A 35 -1.53 -9.90 -4.66
CA GLN A 35 -3.00 -9.96 -4.75
C GLN A 35 -3.68 -9.91 -3.38
N GLN A 36 -2.94 -10.18 -2.30
CA GLN A 36 -3.44 -10.06 -0.94
C GLN A 36 -3.40 -8.63 -0.42
N ALA A 37 -2.76 -7.69 -1.12
CA ALA A 37 -2.77 -6.28 -0.76
C ALA A 37 -4.07 -5.58 -1.23
N GLY A 38 -4.27 -4.35 -0.76
CA GLY A 38 -5.40 -3.52 -1.18
C GLY A 38 -5.27 -3.02 -2.62
N ILE A 39 -6.28 -2.26 -3.05
CA ILE A 39 -6.34 -1.72 -4.40
C ILE A 39 -5.15 -0.82 -4.75
N THR A 40 -4.88 -0.65 -6.05
CA THR A 40 -3.95 0.40 -6.49
C THR A 40 -4.70 1.73 -6.55
N VAL A 41 -4.46 2.63 -5.59
CA VAL A 41 -5.14 3.95 -5.53
C VAL A 41 -4.77 4.83 -6.75
N PRO A 42 -5.53 5.88 -7.09
CA PRO A 42 -5.24 6.75 -8.23
C PRO A 42 -3.84 7.38 -8.21
N ALA A 43 -3.23 7.59 -9.39
CA ALA A 43 -1.86 8.09 -9.50
C ALA A 43 -1.72 9.58 -9.12
N HIS A 44 -2.74 10.39 -9.42
CA HIS A 44 -2.72 11.84 -9.17
C HIS A 44 -2.72 12.22 -7.69
N ALA A 45 -2.92 11.26 -6.79
CA ALA A 45 -2.86 11.46 -5.34
C ALA A 45 -1.45 11.22 -4.76
N LEU A 46 -0.47 10.85 -5.59
CA LEU A 46 0.92 10.61 -5.18
C LEU A 46 1.83 11.69 -5.76
N CYS A 47 2.61 12.34 -4.91
CA CYS A 47 3.66 13.28 -5.29
C CYS A 47 5.02 12.79 -4.78
N LEU A 48 6.08 12.99 -5.56
CA LEU A 48 7.46 12.85 -5.09
C LEU A 48 7.83 14.15 -4.39
N GLU A 49 8.16 14.08 -3.10
CA GLU A 49 8.46 15.25 -2.29
C GLU A 49 9.95 15.62 -2.40
N GLU A 50 10.84 14.73 -1.97
CA GLU A 50 12.28 14.99 -1.93
C GLU A 50 13.08 13.74 -2.33
N VAL A 51 14.33 13.96 -2.77
CA VAL A 51 15.31 12.91 -3.06
C VAL A 51 16.62 13.30 -2.40
N TYR A 52 17.14 12.39 -1.56
CA TYR A 52 18.41 12.58 -0.86
C TYR A 52 19.56 11.90 -1.62
N TYR A 53 20.73 12.53 -1.59
CA TYR A 53 21.99 12.01 -2.11
C TYR A 53 23.03 12.03 -0.99
N ASP A 54 24.02 11.13 -1.07
CA ASP A 54 25.18 11.08 -0.18
C ASP A 54 26.28 12.07 -0.60
#